data_AF-A0A9E8J567-F1
#
_entry.id   AF-A0A9E8J567-F1
#
_cell.length_a   1.000
_cell.length_b   1.000
_cell.length_c   1.000
_cell.angle_alpha   90.00
_cell.angle_beta   90.00
_cell.angle_gamma   90.00
#
_symmetry.space_group_name_H-M   'P 1'
#
loop_
_entity.id
_entity.type
_entity.pdbx_description
1 polymer ?
#
loop_
_entity_poly.entity_id
_entity_poly.type
_entity_poly.pdbx_seq_one_letter_code
_entity_poly.pdbx_strand_id
1 'polypeptide(L)'
;MSHHPNPFDFVPFVESGPNLYPFKEFVESDKLLTGYLSMRIKALTPVHIVGKQRARRYQNGSYYKINKSDFYRRQGKALIPSSTIRGCLRSFIEAATNGWVSQCTPCYKREKETRKYGYRVTATPGAESDDPAVRLSLPKEYAMPRKSSKSIDIASFLFGYVAENEGAYKGRVVIEDAEINEDNLGLKDENGKYEIPDIQALAFMGGPHPSALSWWYQHPHQIRLSNFRDTNGILREGVDFIGSGYRGRKFYYHQSSYESYPWYKDPANWPEDNHPEIYPIPIECLKPESETDEFRIYFEELPESLLKILILSLTPGSPETEPGKPTFRHKLGYGKAYGYGSLEFTVTGGKIRSEINESIHGLLITQLQQEILTSLWDFDKLNEKGIGQYLHKENIEKLAKILWFDKNEATMFRYPAFDRNTDGFLPVFRRKDIEAKLDQDQLRNFDVFKKITISKDEGKILAQKLYATGRRKALHFEVYQENAQDYQNINYRKLIDLS
;
A
#
# COMPACT_ATOMS: atom_id res chain seq x y z
N MET A 1 -22.57 -10.69 -13.60
CA MET A 1 -21.89 -9.79 -12.65
C MET A 1 -20.46 -9.57 -13.11
N SER A 2 -20.10 -8.35 -13.47
CA SER A 2 -18.70 -7.95 -13.59
C SER A 2 -18.05 -7.92 -12.19
N HIS A 3 -16.75 -8.19 -12.13
CA HIS A 3 -15.95 -8.06 -10.90
C HIS A 3 -15.05 -6.88 -11.12
N HIS A 4 -14.87 -5.99 -10.14
CA HIS A 4 -13.95 -4.88 -10.29
C HIS A 4 -12.65 -5.19 -9.54
N PRO A 5 -11.50 -4.71 -10.04
CA PRO A 5 -10.22 -5.08 -9.47
C PRO A 5 -10.07 -4.42 -8.10
N ASN A 6 -9.16 -4.93 -7.28
CA ASN A 6 -8.85 -4.26 -6.01
C ASN A 6 -8.04 -3.00 -6.27
N PRO A 7 -8.21 -1.96 -5.45
CA PRO A 7 -7.56 -0.66 -5.65
C PRO A 7 -6.07 -0.66 -5.29
N PHE A 8 -5.40 -1.81 -5.30
CA PHE A 8 -3.99 -1.97 -4.96
C PHE A 8 -3.35 -3.14 -5.68
N ASP A 9 -2.03 -3.17 -5.68
CA ASP A 9 -1.16 -4.26 -6.13
C ASP A 9 0.16 -4.23 -5.33
N PHE A 10 1.08 -5.14 -5.63
CA PHE A 10 2.31 -5.36 -4.88
C PHE A 10 3.54 -5.10 -5.73
N VAL A 11 4.53 -4.43 -5.14
CA VAL A 11 5.91 -4.45 -5.63
C VAL A 11 6.58 -5.68 -5.00
N PRO A 12 6.98 -6.70 -5.78
CA PRO A 12 7.42 -7.97 -5.24
C PRO A 12 8.69 -7.85 -4.40
N PHE A 13 8.89 -8.81 -3.51
CA PHE A 13 10.20 -9.02 -2.87
C PHE A 13 11.10 -9.78 -3.84
N VAL A 14 12.36 -9.34 -3.94
CA VAL A 14 13.38 -10.02 -4.73
C VAL A 14 13.91 -11.23 -3.95
N GLU A 15 14.12 -12.35 -4.63
CA GLU A 15 14.53 -13.62 -3.99
C GLU A 15 15.91 -13.53 -3.29
N SER A 16 16.80 -12.67 -3.79
CA SER A 16 18.13 -12.44 -3.20
C SER A 16 18.12 -11.71 -1.86
N GLY A 17 16.96 -11.23 -1.39
CA GLY A 17 16.84 -10.42 -0.19
C GLY A 17 17.01 -8.92 -0.46
N PRO A 18 17.02 -8.09 0.61
CA PRO A 18 17.12 -6.64 0.46
C PRO A 18 18.53 -6.18 0.07
N ASN A 19 18.62 -5.05 -0.62
CA ASN A 19 19.90 -4.43 -0.95
C ASN A 19 20.47 -3.69 0.27
N LEU A 20 21.64 -4.11 0.74
CA LEU A 20 22.31 -3.57 1.92
C LEU A 20 23.72 -3.10 1.56
N TYR A 21 24.08 -1.94 2.09
CA TYR A 21 25.35 -1.29 1.78
C TYR A 21 26.13 -1.04 3.09
N PRO A 22 27.45 -1.27 3.13
CA PRO A 22 28.28 -0.87 4.26
C PRO A 22 28.20 0.64 4.49
N PHE A 23 28.17 1.08 5.75
CA PHE A 23 28.11 2.52 6.07
C PHE A 23 29.22 3.35 5.41
N LYS A 24 30.43 2.81 5.34
CA LYS A 24 31.57 3.49 4.73
C LYS A 24 31.38 3.78 3.25
N GLU A 25 30.67 2.91 2.54
CA GLU A 25 30.42 3.07 1.11
C GLU A 25 29.67 4.38 0.84
N PHE A 26 28.69 4.74 1.67
CA PHE A 26 27.96 6.00 1.52
C PHE A 26 28.80 7.24 1.85
N VAL A 27 29.68 7.14 2.84
CA VAL A 27 30.37 8.31 3.40
C VAL A 27 31.68 8.62 2.66
N GLU A 28 32.34 7.60 2.10
CA GLU A 28 33.66 7.74 1.46
C GLU A 28 33.58 7.91 -0.06
N SER A 29 32.47 7.50 -0.72
CA SER A 29 32.36 7.51 -2.19
C SER A 29 31.78 8.80 -2.78
N ASP A 30 31.11 9.60 -1.96
CA ASP A 30 30.26 10.69 -2.43
C ASP A 30 30.53 12.01 -1.70
N LYS A 31 30.25 13.11 -2.40
CA LYS A 31 30.18 14.43 -1.76
C LYS A 31 29.02 14.47 -0.77
N LEU A 32 29.32 14.81 0.47
CA LEU A 32 28.31 14.95 1.54
C LEU A 32 27.70 16.35 1.53
N LEU A 33 26.37 16.42 1.58
CA LEU A 33 25.60 17.65 1.48
C LEU A 33 24.72 17.82 2.72
N THR A 34 24.63 19.05 3.23
CA THR A 34 23.73 19.42 4.33
C THR A 34 22.86 20.58 3.85
N GLY A 35 21.56 20.58 4.14
CA GLY A 35 20.66 21.57 3.57
C GLY A 35 19.20 21.32 3.86
N TYR A 36 18.34 21.95 3.06
CA TYR A 36 16.91 21.67 3.04
C TYR A 36 16.30 21.86 1.64
N LEU A 37 15.20 21.16 1.41
CA LEU A 37 14.28 21.38 0.29
C LEU A 37 13.03 22.10 0.81
N SER A 38 12.54 23.10 0.08
CA SER A 38 11.24 23.75 0.33
C SER A 38 10.21 23.10 -0.56
N MET A 39 9.07 22.73 0.02
CA MET A 39 8.12 21.82 -0.60
C MET A 39 6.68 22.29 -0.39
N ARG A 40 5.83 21.93 -1.34
CA ARG A 40 4.36 21.91 -1.18
C ARG A 40 3.80 20.55 -1.55
N ILE A 41 2.63 20.24 -1.00
CA ILE A 41 1.83 19.08 -1.40
C ILE A 41 0.55 19.61 -2.06
N LYS A 42 0.33 19.22 -3.32
CA LYS A 42 -0.90 19.49 -4.06
C LYS A 42 -1.80 18.27 -4.06
N ALA A 43 -3.06 18.44 -3.70
CA ALA A 43 -4.07 17.38 -3.77
C ALA A 43 -4.57 17.22 -5.21
N LEU A 44 -4.37 16.05 -5.82
CA LEU A 44 -4.89 15.74 -7.16
C LEU A 44 -6.26 15.05 -7.10
N THR A 45 -6.54 14.42 -5.96
CA THR A 45 -7.87 13.95 -5.54
C THR A 45 -8.05 14.39 -4.10
N PRO A 46 -9.27 14.42 -3.54
CA PRO A 46 -9.45 14.85 -2.16
C PRO A 46 -8.57 14.01 -1.21
N VAL A 47 -7.85 14.66 -0.30
CA VAL A 47 -6.94 13.99 0.65
C VAL A 47 -7.51 14.09 2.05
N HIS A 48 -7.75 12.96 2.71
CA HIS A 48 -8.19 12.91 4.10
C HIS A 48 -7.08 12.37 5.01
N ILE A 49 -6.68 13.16 6.00
CA ILE A 49 -5.88 12.69 7.14
C ILE A 49 -6.81 12.54 8.33
N VAL A 50 -6.90 11.34 8.90
CA VAL A 50 -7.85 11.04 9.96
C VAL A 50 -7.53 11.85 11.21
N GLY A 51 -8.43 12.76 11.56
CA GLY A 51 -8.44 13.47 12.83
C GLY A 51 -9.49 12.90 13.78
N LYS A 52 -10.26 13.79 14.39
CA LYS A 52 -11.32 13.41 15.32
C LYS A 52 -12.45 12.71 14.57
N GLN A 53 -12.85 11.53 15.03
CA GLN A 53 -14.01 10.82 14.50
C GLN A 53 -15.19 10.90 15.47
N ARG A 54 -16.38 11.19 14.94
CA ARG A 54 -17.64 11.13 15.69
C ARG A 54 -18.25 9.77 15.43
N ALA A 55 -18.25 8.90 16.43
CA ALA A 55 -18.80 7.56 16.34
C ALA A 55 -20.00 7.37 17.27
N ARG A 56 -20.97 6.56 16.84
CA ARG A 56 -22.05 6.05 17.70
C ARG A 56 -21.88 4.56 17.89
N ARG A 57 -21.85 4.11 19.14
CA ARG A 57 -21.88 2.68 19.50
C ARG A 57 -23.32 2.18 19.44
N TYR A 58 -23.52 1.01 18.87
CA TYR A 58 -24.82 0.32 18.81
C TYR A 58 -24.70 -1.07 19.47
N GLN A 59 -25.83 -1.58 19.99
CA GLN A 59 -26.03 -2.88 20.68
C GLN A 59 -24.88 -3.40 21.56
N ASN A 60 -25.06 -3.47 22.89
CA ASN A 60 -24.16 -4.12 23.86
C ASN A 60 -22.64 -3.81 23.75
N GLY A 61 -22.22 -2.84 22.91
CA GLY A 61 -20.83 -2.46 22.67
C GLY A 61 -20.16 -3.11 21.45
N SER A 62 -20.84 -3.91 20.63
CA SER A 62 -20.17 -4.82 19.69
C SER A 62 -19.78 -4.22 18.33
N TYR A 63 -20.40 -3.11 17.88
CA TYR A 63 -19.91 -2.33 16.74
C TYR A 63 -20.16 -0.82 16.87
N TYR A 64 -19.37 -0.01 16.15
CA TYR A 64 -19.51 1.45 16.11
C TYR A 64 -19.63 1.96 14.67
N LYS A 65 -20.61 2.85 14.44
CA LYS A 65 -20.86 3.57 13.18
C LYS A 65 -20.12 4.90 13.23
N ILE A 66 -19.30 5.20 12.23
CA ILE A 66 -18.64 6.52 12.13
C ILE A 66 -19.62 7.47 11.42
N ASN A 67 -20.05 8.52 12.10
CA ASN A 67 -20.98 9.50 11.54
C ASN A 67 -20.26 10.64 10.79
N LYS A 68 -19.01 10.93 11.17
CA LYS A 68 -18.16 11.94 10.53
C LYS A 68 -16.69 11.71 10.91
N SER A 69 -15.79 11.96 9.97
CA SER A 69 -14.35 12.05 10.23
C SER A 69 -13.84 13.46 9.90
N ASP A 70 -13.38 14.19 10.92
CA ASP A 70 -12.77 15.50 10.75
C ASP A 70 -11.29 15.33 10.32
N PHE A 71 -10.74 16.32 9.63
CA PHE A 71 -9.33 16.34 9.23
C PHE A 71 -8.42 16.48 10.45
N TYR A 72 -7.22 15.89 10.38
CA TYR A 72 -6.26 15.92 11.47
C TYR A 72 -5.82 17.34 11.83
N ARG A 73 -5.92 17.66 13.12
CA ARG A 73 -5.53 18.96 13.66
C ARG A 73 -4.60 18.78 14.86
N ARG A 74 -3.59 19.64 14.98
CA ARG A 74 -2.72 19.75 16.16
C ARG A 74 -2.70 21.20 16.63
N GLN A 75 -3.00 21.43 17.91
CA GLN A 75 -3.14 22.78 18.48
C GLN A 75 -4.11 23.67 17.68
N GLY A 76 -5.21 23.07 17.20
CA GLY A 76 -6.25 23.78 16.43
C GLY A 76 -5.96 23.97 14.94
N LYS A 77 -4.72 23.76 14.48
CA LYS A 77 -4.36 23.89 13.06
C LYS A 77 -4.48 22.57 12.32
N ALA A 78 -5.04 22.59 11.11
CA ALA A 78 -5.03 21.46 10.21
C ALA A 78 -3.65 21.23 9.59
N LEU A 79 -3.21 19.98 9.56
CA LEU A 79 -1.90 19.63 8.98
C LEU A 79 -1.82 18.17 8.52
N ILE A 80 -0.91 17.89 7.59
CA ILE A 80 -0.42 16.54 7.30
C ILE A 80 0.80 16.29 8.18
N PRO A 81 0.77 15.29 9.08
CA PRO A 81 1.91 15.01 9.94
C PRO A 81 3.15 14.61 9.14
N SER A 82 4.30 15.13 9.55
CA SER A 82 5.65 14.74 9.13
C SER A 82 5.84 13.22 9.13
N SER A 83 5.29 12.51 10.12
CA SER A 83 5.33 11.05 10.19
C SER A 83 4.58 10.37 9.04
N THR A 84 3.50 10.98 8.57
CA THR A 84 2.68 10.48 7.44
C THR A 84 3.40 10.73 6.12
N ILE A 85 4.00 11.91 5.95
CA ILE A 85 4.84 12.24 4.79
C ILE A 85 6.04 11.29 4.72
N ARG A 86 6.77 11.15 5.84
CA ARG A 86 7.90 10.22 5.98
C ARG A 86 7.49 8.79 5.64
N GLY A 87 6.35 8.31 6.14
CA GLY A 87 5.86 6.96 5.85
C GLY A 87 5.62 6.75 4.35
N CYS A 88 5.05 7.74 3.66
CA CYS A 88 4.83 7.69 2.21
C CYS A 88 6.14 7.59 1.43
N LEU A 89 7.07 8.51 1.69
CA LEU A 89 8.37 8.54 1.00
C LEU A 89 9.20 7.31 1.32
N ARG A 90 9.21 6.89 2.59
CA ARG A 90 9.91 5.69 3.04
C ARG A 90 9.40 4.44 2.31
N SER A 91 8.09 4.22 2.25
CA SER A 91 7.54 3.07 1.54
C SER A 91 7.92 3.05 0.07
N PHE A 92 7.90 4.21 -0.60
CA PHE A 92 8.34 4.34 -1.99
C PHE A 92 9.83 3.96 -2.14
N ILE A 93 10.71 4.53 -1.32
CA ILE A 93 12.16 4.26 -1.38
C ILE A 93 12.47 2.81 -1.04
N GLU A 94 11.83 2.21 -0.03
CA GLU A 94 11.97 0.79 0.31
C GLU A 94 11.63 -0.13 -0.88
N ALA A 95 10.60 0.23 -1.65
CA ALA A 95 10.22 -0.50 -2.85
C ALA A 95 11.21 -0.26 -4.00
N ALA A 96 11.50 1.00 -4.29
CA ALA A 96 12.39 1.43 -5.37
C ALA A 96 13.82 0.87 -5.25
N THR A 97 14.34 0.79 -4.02
CA THR A 97 15.72 0.36 -3.72
C THR A 97 15.80 -1.08 -3.21
N ASN A 98 14.66 -1.78 -3.12
CA ASN A 98 14.55 -3.10 -2.53
C ASN A 98 15.12 -3.20 -1.09
N GLY A 99 14.80 -2.23 -0.24
CA GLY A 99 15.28 -2.18 1.16
C GLY A 99 14.46 -3.03 2.15
N TRP A 100 14.78 -2.96 3.44
CA TRP A 100 13.98 -3.60 4.50
C TRP A 100 12.53 -3.08 4.53
N VAL A 101 11.66 -3.83 5.20
CA VAL A 101 10.29 -3.41 5.49
C VAL A 101 10.23 -2.78 6.87
N SER A 102 10.04 -1.46 6.93
CA SER A 102 9.97 -0.73 8.22
C SER A 102 8.70 -0.95 9.00
N GLN A 103 7.58 -1.14 8.31
CA GLN A 103 6.29 -1.40 8.91
C GLN A 103 5.73 -2.70 8.36
N CYS A 104 5.95 -3.77 9.13
CA CYS A 104 5.17 -4.98 9.00
C CYS A 104 4.16 -4.97 10.13
N THR A 105 2.86 -5.01 9.82
CA THR A 105 1.88 -5.42 10.82
C THR A 105 1.87 -6.95 10.79
N PRO A 106 2.55 -7.64 11.73
CA PRO A 106 2.48 -9.08 11.75
C PRO A 106 1.03 -9.44 11.98
N CYS A 107 0.39 -8.90 13.02
CA CYS A 107 -0.94 -9.37 13.37
C CYS A 107 -1.83 -8.27 13.92
N TYR A 108 -3.11 -8.30 13.57
CA TYR A 108 -4.15 -7.65 14.35
C TYR A 108 -4.73 -8.65 15.34
N LYS A 109 -4.77 -8.31 16.64
CA LYS A 109 -5.36 -9.18 17.65
C LYS A 109 -6.87 -9.23 17.44
N ARG A 110 -7.42 -10.42 17.20
CA ARG A 110 -8.87 -10.64 17.13
C ARG A 110 -9.45 -10.59 18.54
N GLU A 111 -10.15 -9.53 18.86
CA GLU A 111 -11.02 -9.47 20.04
C GLU A 111 -12.38 -10.05 19.68
N LYS A 112 -12.95 -10.86 20.58
CA LYS A 112 -14.31 -11.40 20.39
C LYS A 112 -15.29 -10.25 20.54
N GLU A 113 -16.35 -10.26 19.73
CA GLU A 113 -17.50 -9.34 19.84
C GLU A 113 -17.18 -7.85 19.62
N THR A 114 -16.01 -7.49 19.09
CA THR A 114 -15.70 -6.12 18.66
C THR A 114 -15.56 -6.03 17.15
N ARG A 115 -15.66 -4.81 16.63
CA ARG A 115 -15.40 -4.51 15.22
C ARG A 115 -14.00 -5.02 14.84
N LYS A 116 -13.95 -5.90 13.84
CA LYS A 116 -12.76 -6.63 13.39
C LYS A 116 -11.81 -5.68 12.65
N TYR A 117 -10.80 -5.15 13.34
CA TYR A 117 -9.68 -4.45 12.70
C TYR A 117 -8.67 -5.46 12.17
N GLY A 118 -8.80 -5.95 10.94
CA GLY A 118 -7.82 -6.87 10.33
C GLY A 118 -7.60 -8.18 11.11
N TYR A 119 -6.98 -9.19 10.50
CA TYR A 119 -6.75 -10.48 11.15
C TYR A 119 -5.32 -10.62 11.67
N ARG A 120 -5.14 -11.59 12.56
CA ARG A 120 -3.85 -11.97 13.15
C ARG A 120 -3.04 -12.72 12.08
N VAL A 121 -1.92 -12.17 11.59
CA VAL A 121 -0.89 -12.96 10.89
C VAL A 121 0.23 -13.22 11.90
N THR A 122 0.16 -14.32 12.65
CA THR A 122 1.27 -14.65 13.57
C THR A 122 2.52 -15.06 12.78
N ALA A 123 3.76 -14.87 13.25
CA ALA A 123 4.22 -14.45 14.58
C ALA A 123 5.08 -13.17 14.55
N THR A 124 5.29 -12.58 15.72
CA THR A 124 6.39 -11.63 15.98
C THR A 124 7.69 -12.23 15.42
N PRO A 125 8.57 -11.44 14.76
CA PRO A 125 9.90 -11.92 14.42
C PRO A 125 10.52 -12.64 15.64
N GLY A 126 11.01 -13.87 15.47
CA GLY A 126 11.67 -14.63 16.54
C GLY A 126 10.80 -15.50 17.47
N ALA A 127 9.49 -15.64 17.26
CA ALA A 127 8.74 -16.74 17.89
C ALA A 127 8.74 -17.95 16.95
N GLU A 128 9.60 -18.93 17.24
CA GLU A 128 9.54 -20.24 16.58
C GLU A 128 8.25 -20.93 16.99
N SER A 129 7.43 -21.28 16.00
CA SER A 129 6.21 -22.07 16.17
C SER A 129 6.13 -23.05 15.02
N ASP A 130 6.03 -24.33 15.35
CA ASP A 130 5.96 -25.43 14.38
C ASP A 130 4.58 -25.53 13.68
N ASP A 131 3.61 -24.68 14.04
CA ASP A 131 2.33 -24.59 13.34
C ASP A 131 2.49 -23.92 11.96
N PRO A 132 2.20 -24.61 10.84
CA PRO A 132 2.25 -24.03 9.49
C PRO A 132 1.37 -22.78 9.31
N ALA A 133 0.34 -22.58 10.13
CA ALA A 133 -0.49 -21.37 10.16
C ALA A 133 0.20 -20.15 10.82
N VAL A 134 1.42 -20.34 11.33
CA VAL A 134 2.20 -19.35 12.11
C VAL A 134 3.50 -18.93 11.41
N ARG A 135 3.72 -19.38 10.16
CA ARG A 135 4.91 -18.97 9.38
C ARG A 135 4.95 -17.46 9.14
N LEU A 136 6.15 -16.88 9.32
CA LEU A 136 6.41 -15.47 9.04
C LEU A 136 5.96 -15.13 7.62
N SER A 137 5.04 -14.17 7.52
CA SER A 137 4.54 -13.73 6.22
C SER A 137 5.51 -12.79 5.50
N LEU A 138 6.42 -12.16 6.23
CA LEU A 138 7.53 -11.43 5.65
C LEU A 138 8.74 -12.38 5.57
N PRO A 139 9.43 -12.52 4.42
CA PRO A 139 10.70 -13.25 4.39
C PRO A 139 11.67 -12.65 5.42
N LYS A 140 12.37 -13.51 6.16
CA LYS A 140 13.15 -13.10 7.35
C LYS A 140 14.21 -12.05 7.02
N GLU A 141 14.73 -12.11 5.80
CA GLU A 141 15.78 -11.25 5.25
C GLU A 141 15.30 -9.80 5.12
N TYR A 142 14.00 -9.60 4.86
CA TYR A 142 13.39 -8.26 4.72
C TYR A 142 12.94 -7.65 6.04
N ALA A 143 12.96 -8.41 7.14
CA ALA A 143 12.71 -7.85 8.45
C ALA A 143 13.89 -6.96 8.86
N MET A 144 13.61 -5.77 9.40
CA MET A 144 14.66 -4.93 9.96
C MET A 144 15.45 -5.70 11.04
N PRO A 145 16.78 -5.54 11.08
CA PRO A 145 17.61 -6.28 12.01
C PRO A 145 17.31 -5.84 13.44
N ARG A 146 17.33 -6.82 14.34
CA ARG A 146 17.17 -6.57 15.79
C ARG A 146 18.40 -5.98 16.43
N LYS A 147 19.56 -6.21 15.82
CA LYS A 147 20.87 -5.76 16.27
C LYS A 147 21.45 -4.76 15.28
N SER A 148 22.38 -3.94 15.76
CA SER A 148 23.19 -3.08 14.91
C SER A 148 23.86 -3.91 13.80
N SER A 149 23.61 -3.52 12.55
CA SER A 149 24.22 -4.13 11.37
C SER A 149 25.37 -3.27 10.87
N LYS A 150 26.41 -3.86 10.29
CA LYS A 150 27.48 -3.10 9.58
C LYS A 150 27.01 -2.54 8.24
N SER A 151 25.91 -3.06 7.72
CA SER A 151 25.28 -2.65 6.48
C SER A 151 23.85 -2.17 6.73
N ILE A 152 23.37 -1.26 5.90
CA ILE A 152 22.07 -0.61 6.03
C ILE A 152 21.41 -0.47 4.65
N ASP A 153 20.08 -0.53 4.60
CA ASP A 153 19.34 -0.16 3.39
C ASP A 153 19.19 1.37 3.27
N ILE A 154 18.95 1.86 2.05
CA ILE A 154 18.87 3.29 1.75
C ILE A 154 17.75 3.99 2.53
N ALA A 155 16.58 3.37 2.66
CA ALA A 155 15.46 3.98 3.35
C ALA A 155 15.75 4.12 4.86
N SER A 156 16.40 3.13 5.46
CA SER A 156 16.86 3.20 6.85
C SER A 156 18.00 4.20 7.06
N PHE A 157 18.90 4.37 6.09
CA PHE A 157 19.91 5.42 6.13
C PHE A 157 19.29 6.82 6.11
N LEU A 158 18.31 7.05 5.22
CA LEU A 158 17.61 8.32 5.09
C LEU A 158 16.75 8.64 6.32
N PHE A 159 15.93 7.70 6.77
CA PHE A 159 14.87 7.99 7.75
C PHE A 159 15.12 7.43 9.15
N GLY A 160 16.21 6.69 9.34
CA GLY A 160 16.55 6.05 10.62
C GLY A 160 15.84 4.73 10.84
N TYR A 161 16.27 3.98 11.86
CA TYR A 161 15.54 2.81 12.36
C TYR A 161 15.87 2.59 13.84
N VAL A 162 15.04 1.81 14.52
CA VAL A 162 15.24 1.44 15.94
C VAL A 162 15.55 -0.06 15.99
N ALA A 163 16.71 -0.41 16.54
CA ALA A 163 17.10 -1.79 16.81
C ALA A 163 16.57 -2.21 18.20
N GLU A 164 16.08 -3.44 18.33
CA GLU A 164 15.64 -3.96 19.63
C GLU A 164 16.86 -4.11 20.56
N ASN A 165 16.89 -3.38 21.68
CA ASN A 165 17.89 -3.47 22.76
C ASN A 165 19.33 -2.99 22.46
N GLU A 166 19.65 -2.53 21.25
CA GLU A 166 21.00 -2.02 20.89
C GLU A 166 21.02 -0.53 20.47
N GLY A 167 19.90 0.17 20.58
CA GLY A 167 19.78 1.61 20.31
C GLY A 167 19.05 1.95 19.01
N ALA A 168 19.22 3.18 18.53
CA ALA A 168 18.57 3.67 17.33
C ALA A 168 19.58 4.33 16.39
N TYR A 169 19.43 4.10 15.09
CA TYR A 169 20.14 4.85 14.07
C TYR A 169 19.36 6.11 13.72
N LYS A 170 19.96 7.28 13.94
CA LYS A 170 19.39 8.58 13.53
C LYS A 170 19.49 8.70 12.01
N GLY A 171 18.35 8.85 11.35
CA GLY A 171 18.30 9.13 9.91
C GLY A 171 18.91 10.48 9.55
N ARG A 172 19.27 10.64 8.27
CA ARG A 172 19.80 11.88 7.71
C ARG A 172 18.74 12.89 7.29
N VAL A 173 17.46 12.52 7.28
CA VAL A 173 16.35 13.35 6.81
C VAL A 173 15.37 13.67 7.93
N VAL A 174 15.01 14.95 8.06
CA VAL A 174 13.97 15.45 8.97
C VAL A 174 12.91 16.19 8.16
N ILE A 175 11.64 15.92 8.42
CA ILE A 175 10.51 16.46 7.66
C ILE A 175 9.66 17.29 8.62
N GLU A 176 9.31 18.52 8.22
CA GLU A 176 8.33 19.34 8.93
C GLU A 176 6.90 18.83 8.73
N ASP A 177 6.00 19.21 9.64
CA ASP A 177 4.57 19.01 9.38
C ASP A 177 4.10 20.00 8.32
N ALA A 178 3.25 19.55 7.40
CA ALA A 178 2.71 20.42 6.35
C ALA A 178 1.39 21.02 6.81
N GLU A 179 1.41 22.30 7.21
CA GLU A 179 0.20 23.05 7.59
C GLU A 179 -0.73 23.27 6.38
N ILE A 180 -2.03 23.41 6.65
CA ILE A 180 -3.07 23.62 5.64
C ILE A 180 -3.91 24.81 6.05
N ASN A 181 -4.13 25.74 5.12
CA ASN A 181 -5.14 26.78 5.27
C ASN A 181 -6.54 26.15 5.34
N GLU A 182 -7.33 26.48 6.36
CA GLU A 182 -8.68 25.94 6.59
C GLU A 182 -9.62 26.19 5.39
N ASP A 183 -9.41 27.25 4.60
CA ASP A 183 -10.19 27.52 3.38
C ASP A 183 -9.99 26.44 2.30
N ASN A 184 -8.85 25.75 2.33
CA ASN A 184 -8.53 24.63 1.43
C ASN A 184 -9.20 23.33 1.88
N LEU A 185 -9.83 23.29 3.06
CA LEU A 185 -10.55 22.13 3.56
C LEU A 185 -12.05 22.19 3.23
N GLY A 186 -12.66 21.02 3.09
CA GLY A 186 -14.10 20.92 2.86
C GLY A 186 -14.65 19.52 3.04
N LEU A 187 -15.99 19.42 3.06
CA LEU A 187 -16.74 18.15 3.02
C LEU A 187 -17.28 17.85 1.61
N LYS A 188 -17.05 18.76 0.66
CA LYS A 188 -17.48 18.69 -0.73
C LYS A 188 -16.71 19.70 -1.58
N ASP A 189 -16.80 19.53 -2.88
CA ASP A 189 -16.51 20.52 -3.91
C ASP A 189 -17.65 20.60 -4.93
N GLU A 190 -17.36 21.16 -6.10
CA GLU A 190 -18.26 21.23 -7.26
C GLU A 190 -18.62 19.87 -7.86
N ASN A 191 -17.77 18.86 -7.70
CA ASN A 191 -17.96 17.52 -8.26
C ASN A 191 -18.75 16.61 -7.32
N GLY A 192 -18.76 16.89 -6.01
CA GLY A 192 -19.63 16.18 -5.08
C GLY A 192 -19.18 16.22 -3.63
N LYS A 193 -19.88 15.43 -2.80
CA LYS A 193 -19.55 15.24 -1.38
C LYS A 193 -18.39 14.28 -1.22
N TYR A 194 -17.56 14.52 -0.21
CA TYR A 194 -16.49 13.61 0.20
C TYR A 194 -17.03 12.58 1.18
N GLU A 195 -17.27 11.39 0.66
CA GLU A 195 -17.85 10.26 1.38
C GLU A 195 -17.05 8.99 1.08
N ILE A 196 -16.84 8.17 2.10
CA ILE A 196 -16.35 6.79 1.94
C ILE A 196 -17.46 5.82 2.37
N PRO A 197 -17.62 4.69 1.67
CA PRO A 197 -18.57 3.66 2.08
C PRO A 197 -18.06 2.89 3.29
N ASP A 198 -18.99 2.45 4.12
CA ASP A 198 -18.77 1.47 5.16
C ASP A 198 -20.02 0.63 5.40
N ILE A 199 -19.90 -0.48 6.13
CA ILE A 199 -20.98 -1.46 6.36
C ILE A 199 -21.37 -1.56 7.83
N GLN A 200 -22.66 -1.80 8.08
CA GLN A 200 -23.16 -2.10 9.43
C GLN A 200 -22.90 -3.57 9.81
N ALA A 201 -21.63 -3.94 9.96
CA ALA A 201 -21.19 -5.30 10.27
C ALA A 201 -19.98 -5.28 11.24
N LEU A 202 -19.51 -6.46 11.69
CA LEU A 202 -18.26 -6.51 12.46
C LEU A 202 -17.04 -6.24 11.57
N ALA A 203 -17.12 -6.54 10.28
CA ALA A 203 -16.12 -6.12 9.31
C ALA A 203 -16.24 -4.63 8.97
N PHE A 204 -15.19 -4.07 8.36
CA PHE A 204 -15.23 -2.71 7.81
C PHE A 204 -14.75 -2.72 6.37
N MET A 205 -15.32 -1.84 5.54
CA MET A 205 -14.81 -1.66 4.19
C MET A 205 -13.49 -0.87 4.24
N GLY A 206 -12.58 -1.09 3.29
CA GLY A 206 -11.35 -0.29 3.24
C GLY A 206 -10.19 -0.89 4.04
N GLY A 207 -10.49 -1.88 4.89
CA GLY A 207 -9.54 -2.48 5.80
C GLY A 207 -8.53 -3.42 5.14
N PRO A 208 -7.28 -3.48 5.64
CA PRO A 208 -6.41 -4.58 5.33
C PRO A 208 -7.02 -5.86 5.92
N HIS A 209 -7.22 -6.87 5.08
CA HIS A 209 -7.58 -8.23 5.53
C HIS A 209 -6.43 -9.23 5.32
N PRO A 210 -5.17 -8.93 5.69
CA PRO A 210 -4.10 -9.92 5.62
C PRO A 210 -4.46 -11.05 6.57
N SER A 211 -4.65 -12.22 6.00
CA SER A 211 -4.96 -13.45 6.71
C SER A 211 -4.09 -14.53 6.10
N ALA A 212 -3.39 -15.27 6.96
CA ALA A 212 -2.67 -16.47 6.55
C ALA A 212 -3.61 -17.54 5.96
N LEU A 213 -4.91 -17.44 6.25
CA LEU A 213 -5.96 -18.33 5.75
C LEU A 213 -6.54 -17.87 4.39
N SER A 214 -5.79 -17.05 3.65
CA SER A 214 -6.13 -16.71 2.26
C SER A 214 -4.88 -16.51 1.42
N TRP A 215 -4.97 -16.78 0.11
CA TRP A 215 -3.93 -16.45 -0.87
C TRP A 215 -4.06 -15.02 -1.42
N TRP A 216 -4.79 -14.17 -0.71
CA TRP A 216 -5.09 -12.82 -1.15
C TRP A 216 -3.91 -11.87 -0.98
N TYR A 217 -3.29 -11.88 0.20
CA TYR A 217 -2.07 -11.09 0.45
C TYR A 217 -0.80 -11.92 0.31
N GLN A 218 -0.94 -13.25 0.20
CA GLN A 218 0.16 -14.20 0.23
C GLN A 218 0.18 -15.10 -1.00
N HIS A 219 1.34 -15.71 -1.26
CA HIS A 219 1.47 -16.76 -2.26
C HIS A 219 0.78 -18.06 -1.80
N PRO A 220 0.18 -18.84 -2.72
CA PRO A 220 -0.35 -20.17 -2.41
C PRO A 220 0.70 -21.07 -1.78
N HIS A 221 0.27 -21.87 -0.80
CA HIS A 221 1.16 -22.81 -0.11
C HIS A 221 0.50 -24.11 0.30
N GLN A 222 -0.68 -24.03 0.92
CA GLN A 222 -1.35 -25.21 1.44
C GLN A 222 -2.86 -25.03 1.42
N ILE A 223 -3.56 -26.16 1.33
CA ILE A 223 -5.01 -26.27 1.51
C ILE A 223 -5.24 -27.26 2.65
N ARG A 224 -6.12 -26.94 3.58
CA ARG A 224 -6.37 -27.77 4.78
C ARG A 224 -7.85 -27.83 5.11
N LEU A 225 -8.33 -28.99 5.54
CA LEU A 225 -9.68 -29.12 6.10
C LEU A 225 -9.80 -28.34 7.41
N SER A 226 -10.90 -27.60 7.55
CA SER A 226 -11.20 -26.82 8.73
C SER A 226 -12.68 -26.92 9.07
N ASN A 227 -13.04 -26.46 10.27
CA ASN A 227 -14.43 -26.32 10.67
C ASN A 227 -14.75 -24.85 10.90
N PHE A 228 -15.92 -24.41 10.44
CA PHE A 228 -16.42 -23.07 10.66
C PHE A 228 -17.85 -23.12 11.16
N ARG A 229 -18.26 -22.10 11.92
CA ARG A 229 -19.67 -21.92 12.28
C ARG A 229 -20.31 -21.00 11.24
N ASP A 230 -21.46 -21.40 10.72
CA ASP A 230 -22.26 -20.52 9.87
C ASP A 230 -22.98 -19.45 10.71
N THR A 231 -23.74 -18.58 10.05
CA THR A 231 -24.53 -17.51 10.69
C THR A 231 -25.56 -18.01 11.69
N ASN A 232 -25.99 -19.28 11.57
CA ASN A 232 -26.91 -19.93 12.50
C ASN A 232 -26.17 -20.65 13.64
N GLY A 233 -24.84 -20.50 13.73
CA GLY A 233 -24.00 -21.14 14.74
C GLY A 233 -23.73 -22.62 14.50
N ILE A 234 -24.16 -23.18 13.36
CA ILE A 234 -24.01 -24.60 13.02
C ILE A 234 -22.58 -24.85 12.55
N LEU A 235 -21.93 -25.86 13.13
CA LEU A 235 -20.60 -26.29 12.72
C LEU A 235 -20.66 -26.99 11.36
N ARG A 236 -19.82 -26.54 10.42
CA ARG A 236 -19.70 -27.11 9.08
C ARG A 236 -18.24 -27.36 8.73
N GLU A 237 -18.01 -28.37 7.90
CA GLU A 237 -16.69 -28.66 7.33
C GLU A 237 -16.42 -27.69 6.16
N GLY A 238 -15.24 -27.09 6.18
CA GLY A 238 -14.76 -26.14 5.20
C GLY A 238 -13.30 -26.39 4.86
N VAL A 239 -12.73 -25.46 4.10
CA VAL A 239 -11.37 -25.52 3.63
C VAL A 239 -10.68 -24.18 3.84
N ASP A 240 -9.54 -24.22 4.54
CA ASP A 240 -8.62 -23.10 4.70
C ASP A 240 -7.60 -23.07 3.57
N PHE A 241 -7.26 -21.86 3.11
CA PHE A 241 -6.26 -21.63 2.08
C PHE A 241 -5.05 -20.94 2.70
N ILE A 242 -4.03 -21.73 3.05
CA ILE A 242 -2.87 -21.25 3.77
C ILE A 242 -1.84 -20.70 2.79
N GLY A 243 -1.35 -19.48 3.03
CA GLY A 243 -0.27 -18.88 2.26
C GLY A 243 1.10 -18.96 2.94
N SER A 244 2.18 -18.82 2.16
CA SER A 244 3.58 -19.01 2.63
C SER A 244 4.37 -17.71 2.83
N GLY A 245 3.88 -16.58 2.34
CA GLY A 245 4.60 -15.30 2.38
C GLY A 245 3.88 -14.22 1.58
N TYR A 246 4.06 -12.95 1.97
CA TYR A 246 3.48 -11.79 1.33
C TYR A 246 3.94 -11.67 -0.11
N ARG A 247 3.03 -11.23 -0.98
CA ARG A 247 3.31 -11.00 -2.40
C ARG A 247 4.29 -9.86 -2.66
N GLY A 248 4.45 -8.95 -1.70
CA GLY A 248 5.32 -7.79 -1.82
C GLY A 248 4.86 -6.59 -0.98
N ARG A 249 5.37 -5.42 -1.32
CA ARG A 249 5.00 -4.12 -0.73
C ARG A 249 3.74 -3.58 -1.40
N LYS A 250 2.69 -3.32 -0.62
CA LYS A 250 1.36 -2.93 -1.13
C LYS A 250 1.31 -1.44 -1.50
N PHE A 251 0.90 -1.14 -2.74
CA PHE A 251 0.62 0.22 -3.21
C PHE A 251 -0.78 0.30 -3.83
N TYR A 252 -1.43 1.45 -3.71
CA TYR A 252 -2.79 1.66 -4.24
C TYR A 252 -2.74 2.28 -5.62
N TYR A 253 -3.59 1.82 -6.54
CA TYR A 253 -3.81 2.45 -7.84
C TYR A 253 -4.54 3.78 -7.69
N HIS A 254 -4.29 4.72 -8.60
CA HIS A 254 -5.12 5.92 -8.78
C HIS A 254 -6.48 5.57 -9.41
N GLN A 255 -7.54 6.24 -8.96
CA GLN A 255 -8.91 6.03 -9.42
C GLN A 255 -9.81 7.19 -8.99
N SER A 256 -10.99 7.31 -9.61
CA SER A 256 -11.96 8.36 -9.28
C SER A 256 -12.59 8.18 -7.90
N SER A 257 -12.50 9.21 -7.07
CA SER A 257 -13.16 9.24 -5.75
C SER A 257 -14.66 9.52 -5.86
N TYR A 258 -15.08 10.30 -6.85
CA TYR A 258 -16.48 10.69 -7.07
C TYR A 258 -17.33 9.54 -7.58
N GLU A 259 -16.75 8.62 -8.35
CA GLU A 259 -17.47 7.45 -8.84
C GLU A 259 -17.46 6.32 -7.80
N SER A 260 -16.52 6.35 -6.85
CA SER A 260 -16.27 5.22 -5.94
C SER A 260 -17.45 4.87 -5.04
N TYR A 261 -18.02 5.86 -4.36
CA TYR A 261 -19.14 5.62 -3.47
C TYR A 261 -20.49 5.39 -4.17
N PRO A 262 -20.89 6.18 -5.20
CA PRO A 262 -22.16 5.98 -5.90
C PRO A 262 -22.38 4.57 -6.41
N TRP A 263 -21.32 3.87 -6.85
CA TRP A 263 -21.41 2.47 -7.28
C TRP A 263 -21.99 1.56 -6.19
N TYR A 264 -21.57 1.73 -4.93
CA TYR A 264 -22.04 0.93 -3.81
C TYR A 264 -23.45 1.31 -3.31
N LYS A 265 -23.93 2.49 -3.68
CA LYS A 265 -25.29 2.95 -3.33
C LYS A 265 -26.36 2.34 -4.23
N ASP A 266 -25.98 1.91 -5.43
CA ASP A 266 -26.91 1.27 -6.36
C ASP A 266 -27.27 -0.15 -5.88
N PRO A 267 -28.55 -0.42 -5.55
CA PRO A 267 -28.98 -1.74 -5.10
C PRO A 267 -28.72 -2.86 -6.12
N ALA A 268 -28.57 -2.53 -7.41
CA ALA A 268 -28.21 -3.50 -8.44
C ALA A 268 -26.76 -3.99 -8.29
N ASN A 269 -25.87 -3.15 -7.73
CA ASN A 269 -24.46 -3.43 -7.54
C ASN A 269 -24.15 -3.99 -6.14
N TRP A 270 -24.95 -3.63 -5.14
CA TRP A 270 -24.84 -4.11 -3.76
C TRP A 270 -26.20 -4.56 -3.19
N PRO A 271 -26.75 -5.70 -3.66
CA PRO A 271 -28.09 -6.14 -3.28
C PRO A 271 -28.19 -6.48 -1.79
N GLU A 272 -29.18 -5.88 -1.12
CA GLU A 272 -29.43 -6.01 0.33
C GLU A 272 -29.74 -7.45 0.78
N ASP A 273 -30.14 -8.35 -0.11
CA ASP A 273 -30.37 -9.75 0.25
C ASP A 273 -29.06 -10.50 0.59
N ASN A 274 -27.94 -10.04 0.05
CA ASN A 274 -26.63 -10.70 0.16
C ASN A 274 -25.60 -9.90 0.96
N HIS A 275 -25.87 -8.63 1.27
CA HIS A 275 -24.88 -7.75 1.89
C HIS A 275 -25.45 -6.84 2.99
N PRO A 276 -24.69 -6.48 4.02
CA PRO A 276 -25.10 -5.50 5.03
C PRO A 276 -25.40 -4.13 4.39
N GLU A 277 -26.23 -3.33 5.07
CA GLU A 277 -26.50 -1.94 4.69
C GLU A 277 -25.18 -1.15 4.60
N ILE A 278 -24.96 -0.52 3.43
CA ILE A 278 -23.87 0.43 3.23
C ILE A 278 -24.33 1.81 3.66
N TYR A 279 -23.48 2.51 4.42
CA TYR A 279 -23.72 3.88 4.82
C TYR A 279 -22.53 4.78 4.47
N PRO A 280 -22.77 6.08 4.21
CA PRO A 280 -21.70 7.03 3.96
C PRO A 280 -21.05 7.48 5.26
N ILE A 281 -19.73 7.61 5.23
CA ILE A 281 -18.98 8.38 6.22
C ILE A 281 -18.54 9.70 5.54
N PRO A 282 -19.16 10.84 5.89
CA PRO A 282 -18.64 12.15 5.50
C PRO A 282 -17.24 12.39 6.07
N ILE A 283 -16.30 12.75 5.20
CA ILE A 283 -14.90 12.97 5.53
C ILE A 283 -14.49 14.39 5.14
N GLU A 284 -13.83 15.11 6.03
CA GLU A 284 -13.26 16.43 5.72
C GLU A 284 -11.90 16.25 5.03
N CYS A 285 -11.73 16.82 3.83
CA CYS A 285 -10.56 16.64 2.99
C CYS A 285 -9.89 17.96 2.66
N LEU A 286 -8.59 17.91 2.39
CA LEU A 286 -7.93 18.88 1.51
C LEU A 286 -8.56 18.72 0.12
N LYS A 287 -9.15 19.81 -0.40
CA LYS A 287 -9.84 19.84 -1.69
C LYS A 287 -8.85 19.57 -2.84
N PRO A 288 -9.31 18.96 -3.95
CA PRO A 288 -8.50 18.88 -5.17
C PRO A 288 -7.99 20.24 -5.61
N GLU A 289 -6.84 20.24 -6.28
CA GLU A 289 -6.10 21.41 -6.76
C GLU A 289 -5.63 22.38 -5.68
N SER A 290 -5.99 22.16 -4.41
CA SER A 290 -5.50 22.93 -3.27
C SER A 290 -4.17 22.41 -2.78
N GLU A 291 -3.41 23.30 -2.14
CA GLU A 291 -2.06 23.02 -1.66
C GLU A 291 -1.96 23.17 -0.13
N THR A 292 -0.94 22.53 0.44
CA THR A 292 -0.44 22.86 1.77
C THR A 292 0.27 24.21 1.75
N ASP A 293 0.46 24.79 2.92
CA ASP A 293 1.50 25.80 3.09
C ASP A 293 2.89 25.19 2.80
N GLU A 294 3.88 26.06 2.54
CA GLU A 294 5.25 25.60 2.31
C GLU A 294 5.86 25.02 3.59
N PHE A 295 6.51 23.86 3.47
CA PHE A 295 7.22 23.18 4.55
C PHE A 295 8.58 22.68 4.07
N ARG A 296 9.46 22.30 5.00
CA ARG A 296 10.83 21.91 4.67
C ARG A 296 11.13 20.44 4.94
N ILE A 297 12.02 19.91 4.10
CA ILE A 297 12.71 18.65 4.31
C ILE A 297 14.19 18.96 4.50
N TYR A 298 14.69 18.77 5.72
CA TYR A 298 16.09 18.97 6.07
C TYR A 298 16.88 17.70 5.84
N PHE A 299 18.12 17.85 5.39
CA PHE A 299 19.07 16.76 5.26
C PHE A 299 20.45 17.14 5.82
N GLU A 300 21.12 16.19 6.44
CA GLU A 300 22.41 16.38 7.15
C GLU A 300 23.40 15.32 6.69
N GLU A 301 24.57 15.73 6.21
CA GLU A 301 25.66 14.86 5.75
C GLU A 301 25.18 13.77 4.78
N LEU A 302 24.29 14.16 3.85
CA LEU A 302 23.66 13.24 2.91
C LEU A 302 24.52 13.13 1.64
N PRO A 303 24.92 11.92 1.23
CA PRO A 303 25.59 11.71 -0.06
C PRO A 303 24.76 12.28 -1.22
N GLU A 304 25.42 12.89 -2.20
CA GLU A 304 24.73 13.49 -3.35
C GLU A 304 23.86 12.48 -4.10
N SER A 305 24.33 11.23 -4.27
CA SER A 305 23.54 10.15 -4.88
C SER A 305 22.24 9.86 -4.12
N LEU A 306 22.28 9.87 -2.78
CA LEU A 306 21.10 9.64 -1.94
C LEU A 306 20.18 10.86 -1.88
N LEU A 307 20.72 12.08 -2.02
CA LEU A 307 19.89 13.27 -2.23
C LEU A 307 19.14 13.18 -3.57
N LYS A 308 19.78 12.70 -4.63
CA LYS A 308 19.12 12.45 -5.93
C LYS A 308 18.01 11.40 -5.79
N ILE A 309 18.22 10.32 -5.04
CA ILE A 309 17.15 9.34 -4.73
C ILE A 309 16.00 9.96 -3.94
N LEU A 310 16.30 10.84 -2.97
CA LEU A 310 15.26 11.56 -2.23
C LEU A 310 14.45 12.46 -3.16
N ILE A 311 15.09 13.24 -4.03
CA ILE A 311 14.42 14.09 -5.03
C ILE A 311 13.57 13.25 -5.97
N LEU A 312 14.10 12.13 -6.48
CA LEU A 312 13.36 11.18 -7.30
C LEU A 312 12.09 10.70 -6.58
N SER A 313 12.20 10.38 -5.29
CA SER A 313 11.05 9.91 -4.50
C SER A 313 10.00 11.00 -4.28
N LEU A 314 10.36 12.28 -4.29
CA LEU A 314 9.44 13.41 -4.12
C LEU A 314 8.71 13.69 -5.44
N THR A 315 9.46 13.74 -6.54
CA THR A 315 8.93 14.05 -7.87
C THR A 315 9.17 12.89 -8.83
N PRO A 316 8.47 11.76 -8.65
CA PRO A 316 8.62 10.61 -9.53
C PRO A 316 7.87 10.92 -10.85
N GLY A 317 8.52 11.58 -11.81
CA GLY A 317 7.99 11.88 -13.15
C GLY A 317 7.02 13.06 -13.24
N SER A 318 7.03 13.76 -14.40
CA SER A 318 6.08 14.82 -14.74
C SER A 318 5.71 14.75 -16.23
N PRO A 319 4.43 14.98 -16.60
CA PRO A 319 4.03 15.04 -18.02
C PRO A 319 4.76 16.15 -18.79
N GLU A 320 5.17 17.21 -18.09
CA GLU A 320 5.87 18.37 -18.67
C GLU A 320 7.31 18.04 -19.05
N THR A 321 7.98 17.18 -18.27
CA THR A 321 9.39 16.84 -18.49
C THR A 321 9.57 15.67 -19.43
N GLU A 322 8.63 14.72 -19.44
CA GLU A 322 8.69 13.53 -20.29
C GLU A 322 7.32 13.22 -20.93
N PRO A 323 6.92 13.98 -21.97
CA PRO A 323 5.66 13.76 -22.66
C PRO A 323 5.54 12.33 -23.20
N GLY A 324 4.42 11.66 -22.91
CA GLY A 324 4.17 10.28 -23.35
C GLY A 324 4.78 9.19 -22.46
N LYS A 325 5.57 9.56 -21.44
CA LYS A 325 6.04 8.63 -20.40
C LYS A 325 5.11 8.64 -19.18
N PRO A 326 5.11 7.57 -18.35
CA PRO A 326 4.29 7.49 -17.14
C PRO A 326 4.49 8.68 -16.20
N THR A 327 3.39 9.23 -15.70
CA THR A 327 3.39 10.23 -14.62
C THR A 327 3.11 9.52 -13.30
N PHE A 328 4.02 9.57 -12.33
CA PHE A 328 3.77 8.95 -11.03
C PHE A 328 3.28 9.96 -10.01
N ARG A 329 2.29 9.56 -9.23
CA ARG A 329 1.80 10.36 -8.12
C ARG A 329 1.74 9.51 -6.87
N HIS A 330 1.87 10.16 -5.73
CA HIS A 330 1.81 9.44 -4.46
C HIS A 330 0.37 9.24 -4.02
N LYS A 331 0.16 8.23 -3.18
CA LYS A 331 -1.09 8.07 -2.42
C LYS A 331 -0.85 8.17 -0.93
N LEU A 332 -1.53 9.10 -0.28
CA LEU A 332 -1.38 9.42 1.14
C LEU A 332 -2.74 9.58 1.82
N GLY A 333 -2.80 9.35 3.13
CA GLY A 333 -4.03 9.49 3.90
C GLY A 333 -4.97 8.28 3.88
N TYR A 334 -6.19 8.48 4.35
CA TYR A 334 -7.24 7.47 4.46
C TYR A 334 -8.16 7.49 3.24
N GLY A 335 -8.88 6.39 3.00
CA GLY A 335 -9.77 6.28 1.82
C GLY A 335 -9.05 6.00 0.49
N LYS A 336 -7.75 5.66 0.49
CA LYS A 336 -6.98 5.33 -0.74
C LYS A 336 -7.67 4.31 -1.65
N ALA A 337 -8.32 3.33 -1.01
CA ALA A 337 -9.07 2.26 -1.64
C ALA A 337 -10.34 2.73 -2.37
N TYR A 338 -10.75 3.98 -2.18
CA TYR A 338 -11.90 4.63 -2.79
C TYR A 338 -11.50 5.86 -3.61
N GLY A 339 -10.24 5.95 -4.05
CA GLY A 339 -9.79 7.02 -4.94
C GLY A 339 -9.26 8.27 -4.25
N TYR A 340 -9.38 8.39 -2.93
CA TYR A 340 -8.81 9.51 -2.19
C TYR A 340 -7.28 9.43 -2.11
N GLY A 341 -6.65 10.57 -1.82
CA GLY A 341 -5.27 10.61 -1.38
C GLY A 341 -4.20 10.72 -2.48
N SER A 342 -4.59 10.80 -3.76
CA SER A 342 -3.64 11.09 -4.85
C SER A 342 -3.09 12.50 -4.70
N LEU A 343 -1.77 12.64 -4.71
CA LEU A 343 -1.10 13.93 -4.52
C LEU A 343 0.21 14.02 -5.29
N GLU A 344 0.67 15.26 -5.42
CA GLU A 344 1.96 15.64 -5.98
C GLU A 344 2.77 16.40 -4.94
N PHE A 345 4.07 16.09 -4.84
CA PHE A 345 5.00 16.98 -4.17
C PHE A 345 5.62 17.93 -5.19
N THR A 346 5.76 19.18 -4.82
CA THR A 346 6.42 20.19 -5.65
C THR A 346 7.58 20.77 -4.87
N VAL A 347 8.78 20.66 -5.45
CA VAL A 347 9.98 21.34 -4.93
C VAL A 347 9.88 22.81 -5.33
N THR A 348 9.65 23.69 -4.36
CA THR A 348 9.53 25.14 -4.60
C THR A 348 10.89 25.85 -4.49
N GLY A 349 11.87 25.19 -3.87
CA GLY A 349 13.24 25.68 -3.76
C GLY A 349 14.07 24.84 -2.80
N GLY A 350 15.22 25.36 -2.39
CA GLY A 350 16.08 24.69 -1.43
C GLY A 350 17.39 25.41 -1.19
N LYS A 351 18.12 24.97 -0.18
CA LYS A 351 19.47 25.45 0.14
C LYS A 351 20.36 24.27 0.44
N ILE A 352 21.51 24.21 -0.21
CA ILE A 352 22.63 23.33 0.18
C ILE A 352 23.64 24.23 0.89
N ARG A 353 24.00 23.91 2.12
CA ARG A 353 25.08 24.58 2.83
C ARG A 353 26.40 24.10 2.22
N SER A 354 26.93 24.82 1.25
CA SER A 354 28.37 24.79 0.97
C SER A 354 29.06 25.77 1.92
N GLU A 355 30.36 25.58 2.14
CA GLU A 355 31.19 26.56 2.83
C GLU A 355 31.38 27.87 2.01
N ILE A 356 30.80 27.98 0.79
CA ILE A 356 31.06 29.10 -0.13
C ILE A 356 29.79 29.44 -0.94
N ASN A 357 29.28 30.66 -0.72
CA ASN A 357 28.28 31.45 -1.49
C ASN A 357 26.81 31.01 -1.55
N GLU A 358 25.94 31.80 -0.92
CA GLU A 358 24.49 31.57 -0.77
C GLU A 358 23.65 31.68 -2.06
N SER A 359 24.17 32.28 -3.14
CA SER A 359 23.39 32.63 -4.34
C SER A 359 23.30 31.54 -5.41
N ILE A 360 23.97 30.39 -5.25
CA ILE A 360 24.06 29.31 -6.27
C ILE A 360 23.10 28.15 -5.97
N HIS A 361 22.46 28.10 -4.80
CA HIS A 361 21.85 26.87 -4.27
C HIS A 361 20.48 26.50 -4.85
N GLY A 362 19.63 27.49 -5.17
CA GLY A 362 18.31 27.22 -5.77
C GLY A 362 18.43 26.59 -7.17
N LEU A 363 19.37 27.09 -7.97
CA LEU A 363 19.68 26.58 -9.31
C LEU A 363 20.14 25.12 -9.27
N LEU A 364 20.96 24.75 -8.29
CA LEU A 364 21.48 23.39 -8.15
C LEU A 364 20.37 22.36 -7.89
N ILE A 365 19.38 22.69 -7.05
CA ILE A 365 18.26 21.77 -6.78
C ILE A 365 17.41 21.56 -8.04
N THR A 366 17.10 22.65 -8.77
CA THR A 366 16.36 22.56 -10.03
C THR A 366 17.14 21.76 -11.09
N GLN A 367 18.46 21.95 -11.18
CA GLN A 367 19.32 21.18 -12.07
C GLN A 367 19.30 19.68 -11.72
N LEU A 368 19.53 19.34 -10.45
CA LEU A 368 19.47 17.94 -9.99
C LEU A 368 18.12 17.30 -10.31
N GLN A 369 17.02 18.00 -10.07
CA GLN A 369 15.68 17.53 -10.39
C GLN A 369 15.51 17.28 -11.90
N GLN A 370 15.91 18.23 -12.75
CA GLN A 370 15.83 18.09 -14.20
C GLN A 370 16.69 16.92 -14.72
N GLU A 371 17.90 16.76 -14.18
CA GLU A 371 18.81 15.67 -14.54
C GLU A 371 18.21 14.29 -14.23
N ILE A 372 17.56 14.15 -13.07
CA ILE A 372 16.90 12.90 -12.67
C ILE A 372 15.68 12.63 -13.55
N LEU A 373 14.82 13.65 -13.72
CA LEU A 373 13.55 13.49 -14.42
C LEU A 373 13.73 13.14 -15.89
N THR A 374 14.76 13.66 -16.56
CA THR A 374 15.06 13.35 -17.97
C THR A 374 15.72 11.99 -18.19
N SER A 375 16.14 11.32 -17.11
CA SER A 375 16.86 10.05 -17.16
C SER A 375 16.09 8.91 -16.51
N LEU A 376 14.89 9.15 -15.97
CA LEU A 376 14.16 8.21 -15.10
C LEU A 376 13.92 6.85 -15.76
N TRP A 377 13.79 6.83 -17.08
CA TRP A 377 13.51 5.63 -17.85
C TRP A 377 14.73 4.97 -18.49
N ASP A 378 15.88 5.64 -18.42
CA ASP A 378 17.13 5.18 -18.99
C ASP A 378 18.08 4.80 -17.85
N PHE A 379 18.05 3.52 -17.47
CA PHE A 379 18.85 3.02 -16.35
C PHE A 379 20.35 3.15 -16.58
N ASP A 380 20.80 3.18 -17.84
CA ASP A 380 22.20 3.41 -18.16
C ASP A 380 22.57 4.87 -17.85
N LYS A 381 21.72 5.83 -18.22
CA LYS A 381 21.88 7.23 -17.77
C LYS A 381 21.78 7.37 -16.25
N LEU A 382 20.86 6.67 -15.59
CA LEU A 382 20.79 6.69 -14.12
C LEU A 382 22.07 6.15 -13.48
N ASN A 383 22.71 5.15 -14.08
CA ASN A 383 24.02 4.65 -13.67
C ASN A 383 25.12 5.69 -13.87
N GLU A 384 25.16 6.37 -15.02
CA GLU A 384 26.08 7.50 -15.27
C GLU A 384 25.91 8.64 -14.25
N LYS A 385 24.68 8.83 -13.75
CA LYS A 385 24.35 9.81 -12.69
C LYS A 385 24.62 9.32 -11.27
N GLY A 386 25.12 8.10 -11.11
CA GLY A 386 25.52 7.51 -9.82
C GLY A 386 24.37 6.98 -8.96
N ILE A 387 23.14 6.88 -9.51
CA ILE A 387 21.97 6.40 -8.75
C ILE A 387 21.38 5.09 -9.25
N GLY A 388 21.64 4.68 -10.50
CA GLY A 388 21.09 3.45 -11.07
C GLY A 388 21.47 2.19 -10.28
N GLN A 389 22.69 2.14 -9.73
CA GLN A 389 23.19 1.05 -8.86
C GLN A 389 22.38 0.83 -7.58
N TYR A 390 21.61 1.84 -7.16
CA TYR A 390 20.79 1.82 -5.96
C TYR A 390 19.32 1.47 -6.24
N LEU A 391 18.90 1.54 -7.50
CA LEU A 391 17.52 1.36 -7.93
C LEU A 391 17.32 -0.05 -8.48
N HIS A 392 16.23 -0.70 -8.07
CA HIS A 392 15.84 -1.99 -8.63
C HIS A 392 14.89 -1.77 -9.81
N LYS A 393 15.39 -1.99 -11.03
CA LYS A 393 14.67 -1.71 -12.29
C LYS A 393 13.25 -2.27 -12.31
N GLU A 394 13.09 -3.56 -12.05
CA GLU A 394 11.76 -4.20 -12.07
C GLU A 394 10.81 -3.62 -11.01
N ASN A 395 11.34 -3.13 -9.88
CA ASN A 395 10.51 -2.53 -8.83
C ASN A 395 10.07 -1.13 -9.23
N ILE A 396 10.94 -0.34 -9.87
CA ILE A 396 10.58 0.97 -10.44
C ILE A 396 9.51 0.78 -11.51
N GLU A 397 9.68 -0.17 -12.42
CA GLU A 397 8.66 -0.48 -13.44
C GLU A 397 7.34 -0.98 -12.82
N LYS A 398 7.39 -1.68 -11.69
CA LYS A 398 6.18 -2.12 -10.98
C LYS A 398 5.50 -0.97 -10.24
N LEU A 399 6.27 -0.13 -9.54
CA LEU A 399 5.79 1.11 -8.94
C LEU A 399 5.13 1.98 -10.00
N ALA A 400 5.76 2.08 -11.17
CA ALA A 400 5.27 2.85 -12.29
C ALA A 400 3.87 2.45 -12.73
N LYS A 401 3.65 1.15 -12.88
CA LYS A 401 2.35 0.58 -13.27
C LYS A 401 1.27 0.89 -12.24
N ILE A 402 1.62 0.86 -10.95
CA ILE A 402 0.67 1.03 -9.85
C ILE A 402 0.36 2.51 -9.61
N LEU A 403 1.39 3.35 -9.58
CA LEU A 403 1.33 4.77 -9.24
C LEU A 403 1.15 5.68 -10.47
N TRP A 404 0.93 5.10 -11.65
CA TRP A 404 0.54 5.85 -12.83
C TRP A 404 -0.71 6.68 -12.53
N PHE A 405 -0.63 7.97 -12.78
CA PHE A 405 -1.72 8.92 -12.65
C PHE A 405 -1.96 9.62 -13.97
N ASP A 406 -3.19 9.50 -14.47
CA ASP A 406 -3.73 10.34 -15.53
C ASP A 406 -5.07 10.90 -15.03
N LYS A 407 -5.20 12.23 -15.05
CA LYS A 407 -6.42 12.92 -14.63
C LYS A 407 -7.63 12.58 -15.51
N ASN A 408 -7.39 12.13 -16.74
CA ASN A 408 -8.43 11.77 -17.70
C ASN A 408 -8.77 10.27 -17.68
N GLU A 409 -7.96 9.44 -17.02
CA GLU A 409 -8.19 8.00 -16.96
C GLU A 409 -9.17 7.66 -15.84
N ALA A 410 -10.37 7.20 -16.23
CA ALA A 410 -11.37 6.69 -15.30
C ALA A 410 -11.12 5.21 -14.99
N THR A 411 -10.01 4.88 -14.30
CA THR A 411 -9.88 3.52 -13.73
C THR A 411 -10.77 3.42 -12.49
N MET A 412 -11.54 2.33 -12.38
CA MET A 412 -12.48 2.12 -11.28
C MET A 412 -12.26 0.75 -10.63
N PHE A 413 -11.85 0.77 -9.36
CA PHE A 413 -11.59 -0.42 -8.56
C PHE A 413 -12.63 -0.55 -7.44
N ARG A 414 -13.01 -1.77 -7.08
CA ARG A 414 -13.97 -2.05 -5.99
C ARG A 414 -13.48 -3.16 -5.09
N TYR A 415 -14.02 -3.19 -3.87
CA TYR A 415 -13.81 -4.30 -2.96
C TYR A 415 -14.49 -5.56 -3.48
N PRO A 416 -13.97 -6.75 -3.15
CA PRO A 416 -14.66 -7.99 -3.42
C PRO A 416 -16.00 -8.04 -2.71
N ALA A 417 -16.88 -8.92 -3.20
CA ALA A 417 -18.18 -9.16 -2.61
C ALA A 417 -18.07 -9.59 -1.13
N PHE A 418 -18.97 -9.07 -0.29
CA PHE A 418 -19.07 -9.46 1.11
C PHE A 418 -19.86 -10.77 1.27
N ASP A 419 -19.38 -11.71 2.10
CA ASP A 419 -20.05 -12.97 2.40
C ASP A 419 -20.75 -12.90 3.76
N ARG A 420 -22.09 -12.82 3.74
CA ARG A 420 -22.92 -12.80 4.96
C ARG A 420 -22.71 -14.02 5.85
N ASN A 421 -22.39 -15.19 5.30
CA ASN A 421 -22.23 -16.41 6.09
C ASN A 421 -21.00 -16.35 7.02
N THR A 422 -19.99 -15.59 6.62
CA THR A 422 -18.72 -15.45 7.34
C THR A 422 -18.58 -14.09 8.00
N ASP A 423 -19.54 -13.19 7.76
CA ASP A 423 -19.52 -11.81 8.22
C ASP A 423 -18.17 -11.15 7.88
N GLY A 424 -17.78 -11.27 6.59
CA GLY A 424 -16.50 -10.81 6.08
C GLY A 424 -16.34 -10.91 4.57
N PHE A 425 -15.23 -10.37 4.06
CA PHE A 425 -14.86 -10.40 2.64
C PHE A 425 -14.12 -11.67 2.22
N LEU A 426 -13.70 -12.50 3.19
CA LEU A 426 -13.02 -13.74 2.91
C LEU A 426 -14.01 -14.89 2.75
N PRO A 427 -13.86 -15.67 1.68
CA PRO A 427 -14.73 -16.81 1.43
C PRO A 427 -14.45 -17.99 2.33
N VAL A 428 -15.52 -18.70 2.69
CA VAL A 428 -15.41 -20.11 3.07
C VAL A 428 -15.79 -20.99 1.88
N PHE A 429 -14.96 -22.00 1.61
CA PHE A 429 -15.21 -23.03 0.61
C PHE A 429 -15.58 -24.33 1.34
N ARG A 430 -16.61 -25.03 0.86
CA ARG A 430 -16.94 -26.36 1.39
C ARG A 430 -16.02 -27.37 0.75
N ARG A 431 -15.73 -28.44 1.48
CA ARG A 431 -14.87 -29.55 1.02
C ARG A 431 -15.21 -30.05 -0.38
N LYS A 432 -16.49 -30.37 -0.62
CA LYS A 432 -16.99 -30.88 -1.92
C LYS A 432 -16.67 -29.97 -3.12
N ASP A 433 -16.47 -28.67 -2.86
CA ASP A 433 -16.23 -27.68 -3.89
C ASP A 433 -14.76 -27.72 -4.36
N ILE A 434 -13.88 -28.22 -3.50
CA ILE A 434 -12.45 -28.36 -3.72
C ILE A 434 -12.14 -29.75 -4.27
N GLU A 435 -12.74 -30.80 -3.70
CA GLU A 435 -12.49 -32.20 -4.11
C GLU A 435 -12.70 -32.42 -5.60
N ALA A 436 -13.74 -31.81 -6.18
CA ALA A 436 -14.02 -31.91 -7.62
C ALA A 436 -12.99 -31.21 -8.53
N LYS A 437 -12.00 -30.50 -7.97
CA LYS A 437 -11.02 -29.68 -8.68
C LYS A 437 -9.56 -30.11 -8.46
N LEU A 438 -9.34 -30.98 -7.49
CA LEU A 438 -8.06 -31.65 -7.24
C LEU A 438 -7.89 -32.81 -8.23
N ASP A 439 -6.64 -33.12 -8.58
CA ASP A 439 -6.34 -34.38 -9.26
C ASP A 439 -6.43 -35.58 -8.27
N GLN A 440 -6.34 -36.80 -8.79
CA GLN A 440 -6.52 -38.01 -7.97
C GLN A 440 -5.48 -38.13 -6.84
N ASP A 441 -4.23 -37.74 -7.10
CA ASP A 441 -3.15 -37.84 -6.11
C ASP A 441 -3.29 -36.77 -5.02
N GLN A 442 -3.63 -35.54 -5.42
CA GLN A 442 -3.97 -34.45 -4.51
C GLN A 442 -5.19 -34.81 -3.65
N LEU A 443 -6.25 -35.37 -4.24
CA LEU A 443 -7.45 -35.77 -3.51
C LEU A 443 -7.13 -36.87 -2.49
N ARG A 444 -6.39 -37.90 -2.89
CA ARG A 444 -5.93 -38.98 -2.00
C ARG A 444 -5.12 -38.43 -0.82
N ASN A 445 -4.19 -37.52 -1.09
CA ASN A 445 -3.40 -36.87 -0.04
C ASN A 445 -4.28 -36.00 0.88
N PHE A 446 -5.26 -35.28 0.32
CA PHE A 446 -6.19 -34.45 1.07
C PHE A 446 -7.07 -35.31 2.00
N ASP A 447 -7.50 -36.48 1.56
CA ASP A 447 -8.30 -37.40 2.37
C ASP A 447 -7.52 -38.01 3.52
N VAL A 448 -6.28 -38.43 3.26
CA VAL A 448 -5.40 -39.07 4.24
C VAL A 448 -4.87 -38.07 5.26
N PHE A 449 -4.28 -36.96 4.78
CA PHE A 449 -3.55 -36.03 5.64
C PHE A 449 -4.39 -34.83 6.10
N LYS A 450 -5.62 -34.70 5.60
CA LYS A 450 -6.50 -33.54 5.82
C LYS A 450 -5.88 -32.21 5.38
N LYS A 451 -4.81 -32.27 4.58
CA LYS A 451 -4.05 -31.13 4.04
C LYS A 451 -3.26 -31.54 2.80
N ILE A 452 -3.00 -30.58 1.91
CA ILE A 452 -2.07 -30.72 0.78
C ILE A 452 -1.21 -29.46 0.63
N THR A 453 0.05 -29.63 0.28
CA THR A 453 0.93 -28.54 -0.16
C THR A 453 0.65 -28.27 -1.63
N ILE A 454 0.65 -27.00 -2.03
CA ILE A 454 0.37 -26.55 -3.38
C ILE A 454 1.39 -25.49 -3.79
N SER A 455 1.90 -25.59 -5.02
CA SER A 455 2.78 -24.58 -5.61
C SER A 455 2.01 -23.30 -5.98
N LYS A 456 2.74 -22.24 -6.34
CA LYS A 456 2.13 -20.98 -6.82
C LYS A 456 1.25 -21.22 -8.05
N ASP A 457 1.74 -22.00 -9.02
CA ASP A 457 1.06 -22.26 -10.28
C ASP A 457 -0.16 -23.17 -10.10
N GLU A 458 -0.02 -24.25 -9.35
CA GLU A 458 -1.15 -25.12 -9.01
C GLU A 458 -2.23 -24.34 -8.23
N GLY A 459 -1.82 -23.45 -7.32
CA GLY A 459 -2.72 -22.57 -6.58
C GLY A 459 -3.48 -21.59 -7.49
N LYS A 460 -2.80 -21.01 -8.48
CA LYS A 460 -3.42 -20.15 -9.50
C LYS A 460 -4.42 -20.95 -10.35
N ILE A 461 -4.03 -22.14 -10.84
CA ILE A 461 -4.90 -23.03 -11.62
C ILE A 461 -6.15 -23.42 -10.82
N LEU A 462 -6.00 -23.81 -9.56
CA LEU A 462 -7.14 -24.15 -8.70
C LEU A 462 -8.06 -22.94 -8.51
N ALA A 463 -7.50 -21.76 -8.25
CA ALA A 463 -8.28 -20.55 -8.10
C ALA A 463 -9.04 -20.17 -9.39
N GLN A 464 -8.44 -20.35 -10.57
CA GLN A 464 -9.12 -20.16 -11.86
C GLN A 464 -10.27 -21.16 -12.05
N LYS A 465 -10.04 -22.45 -11.75
CA LYS A 465 -11.07 -23.50 -11.78
C LYS A 465 -12.24 -23.16 -10.85
N LEU A 466 -11.97 -22.66 -9.64
CA LEU A 466 -13.01 -22.25 -8.69
C LEU A 466 -13.76 -21.01 -9.19
N TYR A 467 -13.05 -20.01 -9.70
CA TYR A 467 -13.63 -18.79 -10.26
C TYR A 467 -14.63 -19.08 -11.39
N ALA A 468 -14.29 -20.01 -12.28
CA ALA A 468 -15.15 -20.44 -13.40
C ALA A 468 -16.49 -21.05 -12.97
N THR A 469 -16.62 -21.58 -11.75
CA THR A 469 -17.87 -22.15 -11.22
C THR A 469 -18.85 -21.11 -10.65
N GLY A 470 -18.62 -19.82 -10.92
CA GLY A 470 -19.41 -18.72 -10.35
C GLY A 470 -19.00 -18.35 -8.93
N ARG A 471 -18.03 -19.04 -8.33
CA ARG A 471 -17.47 -18.77 -7.00
C ARG A 471 -16.36 -17.73 -7.10
N ARG A 472 -16.74 -16.55 -7.55
CA ARG A 472 -15.86 -15.42 -7.83
C ARG A 472 -15.47 -14.66 -6.56
N LYS A 473 -15.08 -15.42 -5.53
CA LYS A 473 -14.78 -14.89 -4.20
C LYS A 473 -13.30 -14.50 -4.09
N ALA A 474 -12.96 -13.67 -3.10
CA ALA A 474 -11.61 -13.17 -2.84
C ALA A 474 -10.63 -14.25 -2.31
N LEU A 475 -10.28 -15.21 -3.15
CA LEU A 475 -9.36 -16.30 -2.82
C LEU A 475 -7.92 -16.00 -3.23
N HIS A 476 -7.71 -15.79 -4.53
CA HIS A 476 -6.40 -15.56 -5.14
C HIS A 476 -6.38 -14.20 -5.82
N PHE A 477 -5.43 -13.38 -5.42
CA PHE A 477 -5.37 -11.98 -5.81
C PHE A 477 -5.24 -11.77 -7.33
N GLU A 478 -4.25 -12.40 -7.96
CA GLU A 478 -4.02 -12.25 -9.41
C GLU A 478 -5.22 -12.73 -10.23
N VAL A 479 -5.73 -13.94 -9.97
CA VAL A 479 -6.93 -14.46 -10.64
C VAL A 479 -8.10 -13.48 -10.50
N TYR A 480 -8.30 -12.89 -9.33
CA TYR A 480 -9.36 -11.91 -9.13
C TYR A 480 -9.12 -10.63 -9.94
N GLN A 481 -7.90 -10.09 -9.93
CA GLN A 481 -7.55 -8.91 -10.73
C GLN A 481 -7.65 -9.17 -12.24
N GLU A 482 -7.08 -10.27 -12.73
CA GLU A 482 -7.04 -10.65 -14.15
C GLU A 482 -8.42 -10.85 -14.76
N ASN A 483 -9.41 -11.24 -13.95
CA ASN A 483 -10.79 -11.45 -14.37
C ASN A 483 -11.70 -10.25 -14.07
N ALA A 484 -11.12 -9.12 -13.67
CA ALA A 484 -11.88 -7.92 -13.36
C ALA A 484 -12.14 -7.05 -14.60
N GLN A 485 -13.25 -6.33 -14.56
CA GLN A 485 -13.60 -5.26 -15.49
C GLN A 485 -12.50 -4.20 -15.45
N ASP A 486 -12.16 -3.66 -16.62
CA ASP A 486 -11.13 -2.62 -16.80
C ASP A 486 -9.69 -3.04 -16.43
N TYR A 487 -9.44 -4.32 -16.12
CA TYR A 487 -8.07 -4.83 -15.95
C TYR A 487 -7.23 -4.65 -17.22
N GLN A 488 -7.87 -4.59 -18.39
CA GLN A 488 -7.18 -4.29 -19.65
C GLN A 488 -6.55 -2.89 -19.67
N ASN A 489 -7.11 -1.90 -18.97
CA ASN A 489 -6.52 -0.56 -18.87
C ASN A 489 -5.20 -0.62 -18.07
N ILE A 490 -5.17 -1.45 -17.02
CA ILE A 490 -3.95 -1.71 -16.24
C ILE A 490 -2.94 -2.52 -17.06
N ASN A 491 -3.40 -3.50 -17.84
CA ASN A 491 -2.53 -4.25 -18.74
C ASN A 491 -1.97 -3.39 -19.89
N TYR A 492 -2.73 -2.43 -20.40
CA TYR A 492 -2.26 -1.51 -21.43
C TYR A 492 -1.03 -0.72 -20.94
N ARG A 493 -0.99 -0.36 -19.65
CA ARG A 493 0.22 0.22 -19.02
C ARG A 493 1.45 -0.70 -19.07
N LYS A 494 1.28 -2.01 -19.29
CA LYS A 494 2.40 -2.97 -19.50
C LYS A 494 2.98 -2.93 -20.91
N LEU A 495 2.22 -2.44 -21.88
CA LEU A 495 2.59 -2.40 -23.31
C LEU A 495 3.26 -1.08 -23.70
N ILE A 496 3.23 -0.07 -22.81
CA ILE A 496 3.97 1.17 -23.01
C ILE A 496 5.44 0.84 -22.87
N ASP A 497 6.18 1.01 -23.97
CA ASP A 497 7.63 0.86 -23.95
C ASP A 497 8.25 1.93 -23.05
N LEU A 498 8.76 1.46 -21.92
CA LEU A 498 9.44 2.31 -20.96
C LEU A 498 10.89 2.57 -21.39
N SER A 499 11.45 1.80 -22.31
CA SER A 499 12.83 1.99 -22.80
C SER A 499 13.03 3.21 -23.69
#